data_AF-A0A0S2HYI4-F1
#
_entry.id   AF-A0A0S2HYI4-F1
#
_cell.length_a   1.000
_cell.length_b   1.000
_cell.length_c   1.000
_cell.angle_alpha   90.00
_cell.angle_beta   90.00
_cell.angle_gamma   90.00
#
_symmetry.space_group_name_H-M   'P 1'
#
loop_
_entity.id
_entity.type
_entity.pdbx_description
1 polymer ?
#
loop_
_entity_poly.entity_id
_entity_poly.type
_entity_poly.pdbx_seq_one_letter_code
_entity_poly.pdbx_strand_id
1 'polypeptide(L)'
;MVRVNKCGSEGFAKDITKGIFPNEFSDKDKRQYTTSSETLADGSLNHSIGVMLRSYTNSINNLQRRSGSLFRKKTKAICLNCSKGITPAYCDTEFGTQIYRDVPEKQYPQVCFNYIHQNPVKAGLVRNPEDWEFSSYADYAGLRDGKLVNKEVAKKYVSIRV
;
A
#
# COMPACT_ATOMS: atom_id res chain seq x y z
N MET A 1 1.00 9.43 35.87
CA MET A 1 0.64 9.91 34.51
C MET A 1 1.90 9.84 33.65
N VAL A 2 2.13 8.72 32.95
CA VAL A 2 3.36 8.48 32.18
C VAL A 2 3.21 9.17 30.82
N ARG A 3 4.05 10.17 30.53
CA ARG A 3 4.14 10.78 29.20
C ARG A 3 4.86 9.82 28.27
N VAL A 4 4.15 9.29 27.29
CA VAL A 4 4.73 8.55 26.17
C VAL A 4 5.40 9.60 25.26
N ASN A 5 6.73 9.66 25.27
CA ASN A 5 7.46 10.55 24.36
C ASN A 5 7.28 10.02 22.92
N LYS A 6 6.52 10.78 22.14
CA LYS A 6 6.22 10.49 20.74
C LYS A 6 7.51 10.55 19.92
N CYS A 7 7.93 9.41 19.35
CA CYS A 7 8.70 9.42 18.11
C CYS A 7 7.73 9.72 16.97
N GLY A 8 7.23 10.96 16.91
CA GLY A 8 6.15 11.37 16.02
C GLY A 8 6.09 12.89 15.92
N SER A 9 6.23 13.37 14.69
CA SER A 9 6.36 14.76 14.24
C SER A 9 5.32 15.73 14.82
N GLU A 10 5.70 16.54 15.80
CA GLU A 10 5.01 17.80 16.11
C GLU A 10 6.06 18.88 16.39
N GLY A 11 6.17 19.84 15.46
CA GLY A 11 6.81 21.13 15.73
C GLY A 11 8.16 21.38 15.07
N PHE A 12 8.18 21.64 13.76
CA PHE A 12 9.06 22.68 13.19
C PHE A 12 8.63 23.01 11.76
N ALA A 13 7.55 23.78 11.61
CA ALA A 13 7.23 24.43 10.35
C ALA A 13 7.37 25.94 10.55
N LYS A 14 8.58 26.46 10.33
CA LYS A 14 8.81 27.89 10.06
C LYS A 14 9.89 28.03 8.98
N ASP A 15 9.48 28.62 7.87
CA ASP A 15 10.28 29.37 6.90
C ASP A 15 11.59 28.77 6.39
N ILE A 16 11.52 27.98 5.32
CA ILE A 16 12.56 27.94 4.28
C ILE A 16 11.92 27.69 2.90
N THR A 17 11.14 28.65 2.38
CA THR A 17 10.68 28.66 0.97
C THR A 17 11.33 29.80 0.18
N LYS A 18 12.65 29.95 0.30
CA LYS A 18 13.40 30.82 -0.62
C LYS A 18 14.70 30.16 -1.06
N GLY A 19 14.72 29.79 -2.33
CA GLY A 19 15.94 29.57 -3.10
C GLY A 19 16.31 28.11 -3.30
N ILE A 20 16.72 27.82 -4.54
CA ILE A 20 17.38 26.59 -5.00
C ILE A 20 16.41 25.50 -5.50
N PHE A 21 15.69 25.80 -6.58
CA PHE A 21 15.49 24.83 -7.67
C PHE A 21 15.70 25.55 -9.00
N PRO A 22 16.65 25.13 -9.86
CA PRO A 22 16.71 25.63 -11.22
C PRO A 22 15.49 25.13 -12.00
N ASN A 23 14.72 26.09 -12.51
CA ASN A 23 13.81 25.89 -13.64
C ASN A 23 14.65 25.48 -14.84
N GLU A 24 14.32 24.33 -15.45
CA GLU A 24 14.28 24.07 -16.90
C GLU A 24 14.24 22.56 -17.15
N PHE A 25 13.04 22.01 -17.40
CA PHE A 25 12.93 20.77 -18.18
C PHE A 25 11.99 21.02 -19.34
N SER A 26 12.60 21.06 -20.53
CA SER A 26 12.02 21.48 -21.80
C SER A 26 10.87 20.59 -22.27
N ASP A 27 9.81 21.25 -22.74
CA ASP A 27 8.51 20.71 -23.14
C ASP A 27 8.53 20.14 -24.58
N LYS A 28 9.51 19.27 -24.92
CA LYS A 28 9.75 18.84 -26.32
C LYS A 28 9.75 17.34 -26.64
N ASP A 29 9.48 16.45 -25.69
CA ASP A 29 9.34 15.01 -25.97
C ASP A 29 7.88 14.52 -25.92
N LYS A 30 7.04 15.11 -26.79
CA LYS A 30 5.82 14.48 -27.27
C LYS A 30 6.04 14.09 -28.73
N ARG A 31 6.43 12.84 -29.01
CA ARG A 31 6.27 12.25 -30.35
C ARG A 31 6.20 10.72 -30.33
N GLN A 32 5.03 10.24 -30.74
CA GLN A 32 4.74 8.98 -31.45
C GLN A 32 5.14 7.65 -30.80
N TYR A 33 4.18 6.99 -30.14
CA TYR A 33 4.13 5.53 -30.16
C TYR A 33 2.92 5.11 -31.02
N THR A 34 3.18 5.01 -32.32
CA THR A 34 2.28 4.38 -33.30
C THR A 34 2.36 2.86 -33.13
N THR A 35 1.19 2.26 -32.93
CA THR A 35 0.95 0.82 -32.92
C THR A 35 1.48 0.15 -34.18
N SER A 36 2.48 -0.72 -34.03
CA SER A 36 2.77 -1.82 -34.95
C SER A 36 2.92 -3.10 -34.14
N SER A 37 2.24 -4.13 -34.62
CA SER A 37 2.07 -5.46 -34.04
C SER A 37 3.37 -6.16 -33.64
N GLU A 38 3.63 -6.23 -32.33
CA GLU A 38 4.36 -7.32 -31.67
C GLU A 38 3.53 -7.72 -30.44
N THR A 39 3.07 -8.97 -30.42
CA THR A 39 2.10 -9.47 -29.45
C THR A 39 2.71 -9.63 -28.05
N LEU A 40 2.51 -8.63 -27.20
CA LEU A 40 1.96 -8.73 -25.84
C LEU A 40 2.33 -9.98 -25.01
N ALA A 41 3.62 -10.27 -24.86
CA ALA A 41 4.11 -11.32 -23.97
C ALA A 41 5.08 -10.79 -22.91
N ASP A 42 4.93 -9.54 -22.48
CA ASP A 42 5.53 -9.11 -21.21
C ASP A 42 4.46 -9.21 -20.12
N GLY A 43 4.65 -10.17 -19.21
CA GLY A 43 3.83 -10.44 -18.03
C GLY A 43 3.90 -9.33 -16.97
N SER A 44 3.91 -8.07 -17.41
CA SER A 44 3.94 -6.91 -16.53
C SER A 44 2.78 -6.97 -15.54
N LEU A 45 3.02 -6.49 -14.33
CA LEU A 45 2.00 -6.43 -13.27
C LEU A 45 0.72 -5.72 -13.73
N ASN A 46 0.84 -4.68 -14.56
CA ASN A 46 -0.32 -3.96 -15.11
C ASN A 46 -1.15 -4.85 -16.04
N HIS A 47 -0.49 -5.66 -16.87
CA HIS A 47 -1.18 -6.61 -17.75
C HIS A 47 -1.94 -7.66 -16.95
N SER A 48 -1.31 -8.27 -15.93
CA SER A 48 -1.95 -9.29 -15.10
C SER A 48 -3.14 -8.73 -14.29
N ILE A 49 -3.02 -7.52 -13.77
CA ILE A 49 -4.15 -6.79 -13.16
C ILE A 49 -5.28 -6.59 -14.17
N GLY A 50 -4.95 -6.18 -15.41
CA GLY A 50 -5.93 -6.02 -16.49
C GLY A 50 -6.69 -7.31 -16.81
N VAL A 51 -5.97 -8.44 -16.86
CA VAL A 51 -6.57 -9.78 -17.06
C VAL A 51 -7.52 -10.12 -15.91
N MET A 52 -7.11 -9.91 -14.65
CA MET A 52 -7.97 -10.19 -13.49
C MET A 52 -9.26 -9.38 -13.52
N LEU A 53 -9.16 -8.06 -13.73
CA LEU A 53 -10.32 -7.16 -13.76
C LEU A 53 -11.28 -7.51 -14.90
N ARG A 54 -10.75 -7.83 -16.08
CA ARG A 54 -11.55 -8.24 -17.24
C ARG A 54 -12.26 -9.56 -16.99
N SER A 55 -11.56 -10.55 -16.44
CA SER A 55 -12.12 -11.87 -16.13
C SER A 55 -13.30 -11.75 -15.16
N TYR A 56 -13.13 -10.99 -14.08
CA TYR A 56 -14.19 -10.74 -13.10
C TYR A 56 -15.36 -9.94 -13.69
N THR A 57 -15.09 -8.93 -14.52
CA THR A 57 -16.15 -8.16 -15.18
C THR A 57 -16.99 -9.05 -16.10
N ASN A 58 -16.34 -9.94 -16.86
CA ASN A 58 -17.02 -10.87 -17.76
C ASN A 58 -17.91 -11.84 -16.99
N SER A 59 -17.43 -12.42 -15.87
CA SER A 59 -18.22 -13.37 -15.09
C SER A 59 -19.47 -12.72 -14.49
N ILE A 60 -19.36 -11.51 -13.93
CA ILE A 60 -20.49 -10.77 -13.37
C ILE A 60 -21.48 -10.34 -14.46
N ASN A 61 -20.99 -9.86 -15.61
CA ASN A 61 -21.84 -9.47 -16.72
C ASN A 61 -22.64 -10.66 -17.27
N ASN A 62 -22.00 -11.83 -17.40
CA ASN A 62 -22.66 -13.06 -17.80
C ASN A 62 -23.71 -13.51 -16.77
N LEU A 63 -23.36 -13.49 -15.48
CA LEU A 63 -24.25 -13.85 -14.38
C LEU A 63 -25.50 -12.98 -14.33
N GLN A 64 -25.33 -11.67 -14.50
CA GLN A 64 -26.41 -10.68 -14.41
C GLN A 64 -27.07 -10.35 -15.76
N ARG A 65 -26.70 -11.06 -16.84
CA ARG A 65 -27.18 -10.82 -18.22
C ARG A 65 -27.11 -9.34 -18.66
N ARG A 66 -26.00 -8.69 -18.34
CA ARG A 66 -25.73 -7.27 -18.65
C ARG A 66 -24.44 -7.12 -19.43
N SER A 67 -24.18 -5.92 -19.93
CA SER A 67 -22.92 -5.56 -20.57
C SER A 67 -22.38 -4.23 -20.05
N GLY A 68 -21.11 -3.94 -20.32
CA GLY A 68 -20.45 -2.69 -19.93
C GLY A 68 -19.35 -2.84 -18.89
N SER A 69 -18.71 -1.71 -18.56
CA SER A 69 -17.59 -1.65 -17.60
C SER A 69 -18.10 -1.76 -16.17
N LEU A 70 -17.48 -2.62 -15.36
CA LEU A 70 -17.73 -2.72 -13.92
C LEU A 70 -16.77 -1.84 -13.10
N PHE A 71 -15.53 -1.72 -13.55
CA PHE A 71 -14.49 -0.97 -12.87
C PHE A 71 -14.27 0.43 -13.45
N ARG A 72 -13.71 1.33 -12.64
CA ARG A 72 -13.24 2.64 -13.11
C ARG A 72 -12.00 2.45 -13.99
N LYS A 73 -11.87 3.26 -15.04
CA LYS A 73 -10.77 3.16 -16.04
C LYS A 73 -9.35 3.26 -15.45
N LYS A 74 -9.19 3.98 -14.34
CA LYS A 74 -7.88 4.21 -13.70
C LYS A 74 -7.85 3.62 -12.30
N THR A 75 -6.83 2.83 -12.00
CA THR A 75 -6.50 2.36 -10.65
C THR A 75 -5.61 3.39 -9.95
N LYS A 76 -5.70 3.44 -8.62
CA LYS A 76 -4.83 4.31 -7.81
C LYS A 76 -3.66 3.48 -7.29
N ALA A 77 -2.46 4.04 -7.37
CA ALA A 77 -1.28 3.54 -6.66
C ALA A 77 -0.94 4.53 -5.55
N ILE A 78 -0.84 4.04 -4.32
CA ILE A 78 -0.49 4.84 -3.15
C ILE A 78 0.80 4.28 -2.58
N CYS A 79 1.79 5.14 -2.38
CA CYS A 79 3.00 4.78 -1.68
C CYS A 79 2.76 4.84 -0.17
N LEU A 80 2.94 3.71 0.52
CA LEU A 80 2.63 3.61 1.96
C LEU A 80 3.82 3.96 2.86
N ASN A 81 5.06 3.78 2.38
CA ASN A 81 6.30 4.04 3.12
C ASN A 81 7.11 5.19 2.52
N CYS A 82 6.51 6.05 1.71
CA CYS A 82 7.22 7.20 1.16
C CYS A 82 7.69 8.14 2.27
N SER A 83 8.97 8.51 2.23
CA SER A 83 9.54 9.51 3.14
C SER A 83 8.84 10.85 2.92
N LYS A 84 8.27 11.42 3.99
CA LYS A 84 7.58 12.71 3.96
C LYS A 84 8.48 13.89 4.35
N GLY A 85 9.78 13.64 4.52
CA GLY A 85 10.77 14.61 4.97
C GLY A 85 12.05 13.93 5.44
N ILE A 86 12.91 14.70 6.13
CA ILE A 86 14.14 14.23 6.75
C ILE A 86 13.76 13.51 8.06
N THR A 87 13.80 12.18 8.06
CA THR A 87 13.66 11.39 9.28
C THR A 87 15.04 11.22 9.92
N PRO A 88 15.25 11.61 11.19
CA PRO A 88 16.54 11.41 11.85
C PRO A 88 16.84 9.90 11.98
N ALA A 89 18.08 9.51 11.69
CA ALA A 89 18.53 8.12 11.75
C ALA A 89 18.64 7.57 13.20
N TYR A 90 18.44 8.44 14.18
CA TYR A 90 18.54 8.14 15.60
C TYR A 90 17.42 8.82 16.39
N CYS A 91 17.04 8.20 17.50
CA CYS A 91 16.06 8.73 18.44
C CYS A 91 16.72 8.84 19.82
N ASP A 92 16.59 10.01 20.45
CA ASP A 92 17.03 10.19 21.82
C ASP A 92 16.04 9.55 22.77
N THR A 93 16.53 8.66 23.62
CA THR A 93 15.75 8.04 24.70
C THR A 93 16.40 8.35 26.04
N GLU A 94 15.63 8.24 27.14
CA GLU A 94 16.12 8.54 28.50
C GLU A 94 17.38 7.74 28.88
N PHE A 95 17.62 6.62 28.21
CA PHE A 95 18.74 5.70 28.44
C PHE A 95 19.82 5.74 27.33
N GLY A 96 19.76 6.71 26.42
CA GLY A 96 20.74 6.90 25.34
C GLY A 96 20.13 7.01 23.95
N THR A 97 20.99 7.02 22.93
CA THR A 97 20.61 7.15 21.52
C THR A 97 20.26 5.79 20.91
N GLN A 98 19.01 5.62 20.46
CA GLN A 98 18.58 4.42 19.72
C GLN A 98 18.72 4.65 18.22
N ILE A 99 19.54 3.82 17.56
CA ILE A 99 19.66 3.81 16.10
C ILE A 99 18.51 2.97 15.54
N TYR A 100 17.64 3.60 14.76
CA TYR A 100 16.54 2.89 14.13
C TYR A 100 17.03 2.23 12.83
N ARG A 101 17.35 0.93 12.89
CA ARG A 101 17.69 0.16 11.69
C ARG A 101 16.41 -0.39 11.06
N ASP A 102 15.82 0.42 10.20
CA ASP A 102 15.07 -0.01 9.02
C ASP A 102 15.65 -1.29 8.39
N VAL A 103 15.03 -2.47 8.58
CA VAL A 103 15.13 -3.55 7.58
C VAL A 103 13.96 -3.34 6.60
N PRO A 104 14.17 -2.71 5.43
CA PRO A 104 13.08 -2.31 4.54
C PRO A 104 12.24 -3.50 4.09
N GLU A 105 12.88 -4.67 3.96
CA GLU A 105 12.27 -5.94 3.56
C GLU A 105 11.15 -6.41 4.50
N LYS A 106 11.20 -6.03 5.79
CA LYS A 106 10.15 -6.36 6.77
C LYS A 106 9.21 -5.19 7.03
N GLN A 107 9.72 -3.97 6.94
CA GLN A 107 8.94 -2.77 7.17
C GLN A 107 7.83 -2.62 6.12
N TYR A 108 8.16 -2.73 4.83
CA TYR A 108 7.17 -2.50 3.78
C TYR A 108 6.03 -3.53 3.78
N PRO A 109 6.29 -4.86 3.87
CA PRO A 109 5.23 -5.84 4.00
C PRO A 109 4.36 -5.64 5.24
N GLN A 110 4.94 -5.27 6.38
CA GLN A 110 4.17 -4.98 7.59
C GLN A 110 3.24 -3.78 7.40
N VAL A 111 3.73 -2.70 6.80
CA VAL A 111 2.92 -1.51 6.52
C VAL A 111 1.78 -1.84 5.56
N CYS A 112 2.06 -2.58 4.48
CA CYS A 112 1.05 -3.06 3.53
C CYS A 112 0.01 -3.95 4.22
N PHE A 113 0.44 -4.88 5.07
CA PHE A 113 -0.41 -5.78 5.83
C PHE A 113 -1.38 -5.00 6.73
N ASN A 114 -0.85 -4.06 7.52
CA ASN A 114 -1.66 -3.23 8.39
C ASN A 114 -2.62 -2.33 7.59
N TYR A 115 -2.16 -1.79 6.46
CA TYR A 115 -2.98 -0.95 5.60
C TYR A 115 -4.20 -1.70 5.06
N ILE A 116 -3.99 -2.89 4.47
CA ILE A 116 -5.06 -3.70 3.87
C ILE A 116 -6.14 -4.03 4.91
N HIS A 117 -5.73 -4.49 6.10
CA HIS A 117 -6.68 -4.90 7.14
C HIS A 117 -7.35 -3.74 7.87
N GLN A 118 -6.78 -2.54 7.85
CA GLN A 118 -7.42 -1.34 8.39
C GLN A 118 -8.37 -0.65 7.41
N ASN A 119 -8.37 -1.01 6.13
CA ASN A 119 -9.23 -0.38 5.13
C ASN A 119 -10.72 -0.43 5.50
N PRO A 120 -11.30 -1.54 5.98
CA PRO A 120 -12.70 -1.59 6.39
C PRO A 120 -13.04 -0.64 7.54
N VAL A 121 -12.15 -0.56 8.54
CA VAL A 121 -12.32 0.34 9.69
C VAL A 121 -12.21 1.81 9.27
N LYS A 122 -11.20 2.15 8.45
CA LYS A 122 -11.01 3.51 7.93
C LYS A 122 -12.14 3.96 7.00
N ALA A 123 -12.76 3.01 6.30
CA ALA A 123 -13.94 3.26 5.48
C ALA A 123 -15.24 3.39 6.30
N GLY A 124 -15.19 3.13 7.61
CA GLY A 124 -16.37 3.17 8.49
C GLY A 124 -17.33 2.00 8.29
N LEU A 125 -16.88 0.90 7.66
CA LEU A 125 -17.71 -0.28 7.40
C LEU A 125 -17.87 -1.15 8.64
N VAL A 126 -16.83 -1.21 9.48
CA VAL A 126 -16.78 -2.01 10.72
C VAL A 126 -16.04 -1.25 11.82
N ARG A 127 -16.27 -1.64 13.07
CA ARG A 127 -15.57 -1.08 14.24
C ARG A 127 -14.19 -1.70 14.41
N ASN A 128 -14.09 -3.01 14.26
CA ASN A 128 -12.84 -3.76 14.38
C ASN A 128 -12.49 -4.45 13.05
N PRO A 129 -11.20 -4.68 12.75
CA PRO A 129 -10.79 -5.38 11.53
C PRO A 129 -11.24 -6.85 11.48
N GLU A 130 -11.44 -7.46 12.65
CA GLU A 130 -11.94 -8.85 12.84
C GLU A 130 -13.35 -9.05 12.28
N ASP A 131 -14.17 -8.02 12.34
CA ASP A 131 -15.57 -8.06 11.94
C ASP A 131 -15.74 -8.08 10.40
N TRP A 132 -14.66 -7.84 9.64
CA TRP A 132 -14.72 -7.78 8.18
C TRP A 132 -14.51 -9.15 7.53
N GLU A 133 -15.61 -9.82 7.20
CA GLU A 133 -15.66 -11.19 6.66
C GLU A 133 -14.86 -11.39 5.36
N PHE A 134 -14.78 -10.34 4.52
CA PHE A 134 -14.13 -10.36 3.21
C PHE A 134 -12.63 -10.04 3.28
N SER A 135 -12.01 -10.12 4.45
CA SER A 135 -10.56 -10.06 4.60
C SER A 135 -9.97 -11.39 5.10
N SER A 136 -8.66 -11.51 4.96
CA SER A 136 -7.88 -12.59 5.58
C SER A 136 -7.55 -12.31 7.04
N TYR A 137 -8.01 -11.20 7.63
CA TYR A 137 -7.68 -10.83 9.02
C TYR A 137 -8.10 -11.93 9.99
N ALA A 138 -9.34 -12.41 9.87
CA ALA A 138 -9.88 -13.47 10.73
C ALA A 138 -9.07 -14.78 10.66
N ASP A 139 -8.49 -15.10 9.49
CA ASP A 139 -7.64 -16.29 9.34
C ASP A 139 -6.32 -16.11 10.09
N TYR A 140 -5.73 -14.91 10.03
CA TYR A 140 -4.53 -14.58 10.80
C TYR A 140 -4.82 -14.53 12.29
N ALA A 141 -5.99 -14.02 12.69
CA ALA A 141 -6.41 -13.91 14.08
C ALA A 141 -6.80 -15.26 14.73
N GLY A 142 -6.91 -16.33 13.94
CA GLY A 142 -7.35 -17.63 14.44
C GLY A 142 -8.85 -17.73 14.74
N LEU A 143 -9.63 -16.72 14.34
CA LEU A 143 -11.09 -16.69 14.46
C LEU A 143 -11.77 -17.55 13.39
N ARG A 144 -11.05 -17.83 12.29
CA ARG A 144 -11.51 -18.67 11.18
C ARG A 144 -10.45 -19.70 10.80
N ASP A 145 -10.91 -20.91 10.49
CA ASP A 145 -10.07 -21.99 9.93
C ASP A 145 -10.08 -21.99 8.39
N GLY A 146 -9.60 -20.89 7.81
CA GLY A 146 -9.48 -20.74 6.35
C GLY A 146 -8.17 -21.31 5.80
N LYS A 147 -8.23 -21.94 4.62
CA LYS A 147 -7.06 -22.51 3.91
C LYS A 147 -6.43 -21.57 2.87
N LEU A 148 -7.01 -20.39 2.66
CA LEU A 148 -6.58 -19.47 1.60
C LEU A 148 -5.23 -18.78 1.88
N VAL A 149 -4.83 -18.73 3.16
CA VAL A 149 -3.68 -17.94 3.61
C VAL A 149 -2.50 -18.84 3.96
N ASN A 150 -1.34 -18.56 3.39
CA ASN A 150 -0.09 -19.17 3.81
C ASN A 150 0.49 -18.43 5.03
N LYS A 151 0.20 -18.94 6.22
CA LYS A 151 0.66 -18.36 7.50
C LYS A 151 2.18 -18.45 7.69
N GLU A 152 2.84 -19.46 7.11
CA GLU A 152 4.30 -19.65 7.24
C GLU A 152 5.07 -18.56 6.50
N VAL A 153 4.67 -18.28 5.25
CA VAL A 153 5.26 -17.20 4.46
C VAL A 153 4.99 -15.85 5.11
N ALA A 154 3.78 -15.62 5.63
CA ALA A 154 3.44 -14.37 6.30
C ALA A 154 4.33 -14.11 7.53
N LYS A 155 4.56 -15.12 8.37
CA LYS A 155 5.44 -15.02 9.56
C LYS A 155 6.89 -14.64 9.22
N LYS A 156 7.36 -14.92 8.01
CA LYS A 156 8.72 -14.55 7.57
C LYS A 156 8.89 -13.04 7.38
N TYR A 157 7.84 -12.37 6.87
CA TYR A 157 7.91 -10.96 6.45
C TYR A 157 7.14 -10.01 7.35
N VAL A 158 6.13 -10.52 8.08
CA VAL A 158 5.20 -9.73 8.88
C VAL A 158 5.23 -10.24 10.31
N SER A 159 5.38 -9.31 11.25
CA SER A 159 5.15 -9.54 12.68
C SER A 159 3.64 -9.54 12.94
N ILE A 160 3.05 -10.72 12.88
CA ILE A 160 1.64 -10.91 13.20
C ILE A 160 1.52 -10.86 14.73
N ARG A 161 1.10 -9.70 15.25
CA ARG A 161 0.64 -9.56 16.64
C ARG A 161 -0.88 -9.66 16.59
N VAL A 162 -1.38 -10.86 16.85
CA VAL A 162 -2.79 -11.12 17.12
C VAL A 162 -3.00 -10.97 18.61
#